data_AF-A0A9D9U623-F1
#
_entry.id   AF-A0A9D9U623-F1
#
_cell.length_a   1.000
_cell.length_b   1.000
_cell.length_c   1.000
_cell.angle_alpha   90.00
_cell.angle_beta   90.00
_cell.angle_gamma   90.00
#
_symmetry.space_group_name_H-M   'P 1'
#
loop_
_entity.id
_entity.type
_entity.pdbx_description
1 polymer ?
#
loop_
_entity_poly.entity_id
_entity_poly.type
_entity_poly.pdbx_seq_one_letter_code
_entity_poly.pdbx_strand_id
1 'polypeptide(L)'
;MKQLNEIKKEREDKQSELFKECGVFFAFSNEQFAEGKTTLEEGDKYVSMGMGGYLPKSKVAAFNAGWKELAKWYKKEVADNKKLRREEIVYELGNHEAWYTGDIEDTMGALGPDYSRKEVWKVFNSEKEKQMELRG
;
A
#
# COMPACT_ATOMS: atom_id res chain seq x y z
N MET A 1 -11.91 -4.01 -18.71
CA MET A 1 -11.03 -4.36 -17.56
C MET A 1 -10.29 -3.10 -17.15
N LYS A 2 -10.23 -2.78 -15.85
CA LYS A 2 -9.46 -1.65 -15.35
C LYS A 2 -7.95 -1.92 -15.51
N GLN A 3 -7.16 -0.86 -15.71
CA GLN A 3 -5.70 -0.90 -15.66
C GLN A 3 -5.22 -0.82 -14.21
N LEU A 4 -4.00 -1.30 -13.92
CA LEU A 4 -3.44 -1.27 -12.56
C LEU A 4 -3.41 0.15 -11.97
N ASN A 5 -3.04 1.14 -12.78
CA ASN A 5 -3.00 2.55 -12.34
C ASN A 5 -4.38 3.09 -11.94
N GLU A 6 -5.45 2.64 -12.60
CA GLU A 6 -6.82 3.05 -12.25
C GLU A 6 -7.23 2.44 -10.89
N ILE A 7 -6.87 1.17 -10.65
CA ILE A 7 -7.14 0.49 -9.38
C ILE A 7 -6.33 1.12 -8.25
N LYS A 8 -5.06 1.49 -8.49
CA LYS A 8 -4.22 2.20 -7.51
C LYS A 8 -4.78 3.58 -7.17
N LYS A 9 -5.20 4.35 -8.17
CA LYS A 9 -5.85 5.64 -7.94
C LYS A 9 -7.13 5.48 -7.12
N GLU A 10 -7.98 4.51 -7.47
CA GLU A 10 -9.20 4.24 -6.70
C GLU A 10 -8.89 3.78 -5.26
N ARG A 11 -7.79 3.05 -5.05
CA ARG A 11 -7.31 2.71 -3.72
C ARG A 11 -6.92 3.97 -2.93
N GLU A 12 -6.17 4.88 -3.52
CA GLU A 12 -5.75 6.14 -2.89
C GLU A 12 -6.96 7.03 -2.51
N ASP A 13 -7.96 7.09 -3.39
CA ASP A 13 -9.21 7.83 -3.14
C ASP A 13 -9.95 7.23 -1.92
N LYS A 14 -10.11 5.90 -1.88
CA LYS A 14 -10.73 5.19 -0.74
C LYS A 14 -9.92 5.33 0.56
N GLN A 15 -8.59 5.35 0.50
CA GLN A 15 -7.74 5.63 1.66
C GLN A 15 -7.97 7.04 2.19
N SER A 16 -8.04 8.01 1.28
CA SER A 16 -8.29 9.41 1.61
C SER A 16 -9.67 9.61 2.26
N GLU A 17 -10.68 8.90 1.79
CA GLU A 17 -12.01 8.86 2.42
C GLU A 17 -11.96 8.27 3.82
N LEU A 18 -11.34 7.09 3.99
CA LEU A 18 -11.18 6.45 5.29
C LEU A 18 -10.42 7.34 6.29
N PHE A 19 -9.39 8.04 5.84
CA PHE A 19 -8.64 9.00 6.66
C PHE A 19 -9.53 10.13 7.15
N LYS A 20 -10.34 10.72 6.26
CA LYS A 20 -11.29 11.78 6.64
C LYS A 20 -12.33 11.27 7.64
N GLU A 21 -12.91 10.10 7.39
CA GLU A 21 -13.94 9.50 8.26
C GLU A 21 -13.40 9.17 9.66
N CYS A 22 -12.14 8.72 9.74
CA CYS A 22 -11.49 8.37 10.99
C CYS A 22 -10.80 9.56 11.67
N GLY A 23 -10.84 10.77 11.09
CA GLY A 23 -10.16 11.95 11.64
C GLY A 23 -8.64 11.79 11.66
N VAL A 24 -8.08 11.11 10.67
CA VAL A 24 -6.63 10.94 10.54
C VAL A 24 -6.01 12.26 10.09
N PHE A 25 -4.93 12.65 10.76
CA PHE A 25 -4.08 13.76 10.35
C PHE A 25 -2.60 13.37 10.52
N PHE A 26 -1.73 14.13 9.85
CA PHE A 26 -0.29 13.91 9.89
C PHE A 26 0.43 15.08 10.53
N ALA A 27 1.37 14.78 11.43
CA ALA A 27 2.19 15.76 12.10
C ALA A 27 3.59 15.21 12.36
N PHE A 28 4.60 15.98 11.95
CA PHE A 28 6.02 15.69 12.14
C PHE A 28 6.69 16.66 13.12
N SER A 29 5.93 17.66 13.60
CA SER A 29 6.32 18.57 14.68
C SER A 29 5.16 18.76 15.68
N ASN A 30 5.47 19.35 16.84
CA ASN A 30 4.46 19.64 17.86
C ASN A 30 3.46 20.71 17.39
N GLU A 31 3.91 21.68 16.60
CA GLU A 31 3.07 22.73 16.02
C GLU A 31 2.04 22.12 15.06
N GLN A 32 2.51 21.28 14.13
CA GLN A 32 1.63 20.54 13.21
C GLN A 32 0.65 19.63 13.97
N PHE A 33 1.10 19.03 15.07
CA PHE A 33 0.23 18.22 15.90
C PHE A 33 -0.84 19.05 16.60
N ALA A 34 -0.54 20.29 17.02
CA ALA A 34 -1.53 21.18 17.61
C ALA A 34 -2.56 21.68 16.59
N GLU A 35 -2.11 22.01 15.38
CA GLU A 35 -2.97 22.46 14.27
C GLU A 35 -3.87 21.35 13.72
N GLY A 36 -3.36 20.12 13.65
CA GLY A 36 -4.09 18.98 13.09
C GLY A 36 -5.18 18.38 13.99
N LYS A 37 -5.28 18.80 15.25
CA LYS A 37 -6.30 18.27 16.17
C LYS A 37 -7.70 18.66 15.70
N THR A 38 -8.56 17.66 15.57
CA THR A 38 -10.01 17.84 15.49
C THR A 38 -10.64 17.91 16.89
N THR A 39 -11.94 18.18 16.95
CA THR A 39 -12.71 18.00 18.19
C THR A 39 -12.73 16.52 18.57
N LEU A 40 -12.35 16.22 19.82
CA LEU A 40 -12.44 14.89 20.39
C LEU A 40 -13.73 14.75 21.20
N GLU A 41 -14.25 13.53 21.28
CA GLU A 41 -15.30 13.19 22.24
C GLU A 41 -14.75 13.27 23.68
N GLU A 42 -15.63 13.47 24.66
CA GLU A 42 -15.23 13.63 26.06
C GLU A 42 -14.47 12.39 26.56
N GLY A 43 -13.24 12.60 27.04
CA GLY A 43 -12.36 11.52 27.51
C GLY A 43 -11.57 10.80 26.41
N ASP A 44 -11.79 11.12 25.14
CA ASP A 44 -11.02 10.57 24.02
C ASP A 44 -9.63 11.21 23.91
N LYS A 45 -8.71 10.53 23.22
CA LYS A 45 -7.32 10.96 23.05
C LYS A 45 -6.83 10.63 21.66
N TYR A 46 -5.88 11.42 21.16
CA TYR A 46 -5.13 11.05 19.97
C TYR A 46 -4.14 9.93 20.27
N VAL A 47 -4.04 8.98 19.34
CA VAL A 47 -3.02 7.93 19.33
C VAL A 47 -2.24 7.99 18.04
N SER A 48 -0.96 7.63 18.09
CA SER A 48 -0.10 7.57 16.91
C SER A 48 -0.28 6.24 16.19
N MET A 49 -0.29 6.29 14.85
CA MET A 49 -0.23 5.12 13.96
C MET A 49 1.20 4.83 13.46
N GLY A 50 2.18 5.61 13.92
CA GLY A 50 3.50 5.67 13.29
C GLY A 50 3.50 6.52 12.00
N MET A 51 4.67 6.69 11.38
CA MET A 51 4.86 7.47 10.14
C MET A 51 4.29 8.91 10.20
N GLY A 52 4.22 9.50 11.39
CA GLY A 52 3.64 10.82 11.62
C GLY A 52 2.11 10.87 11.61
N GLY A 53 1.41 9.75 11.47
CA GLY A 53 -0.06 9.69 11.47
C GLY A 53 -0.67 9.62 12.86
N TYR A 54 -1.78 10.33 13.07
CA TYR A 54 -2.55 10.35 14.31
C TYR A 54 -4.05 10.26 14.04
N LEU A 55 -4.80 9.67 14.96
CA LEU A 55 -6.27 9.62 14.94
C LEU A 55 -6.85 9.52 16.36
N PRO A 56 -8.15 9.83 16.56
CA PRO A 56 -8.83 9.59 17.83
C PRO A 56 -8.83 8.10 18.21
N LYS A 57 -8.60 7.79 19.48
CA LYS A 57 -8.53 6.42 20.00
C LYS A 57 -9.83 5.66 19.75
N SER A 58 -10.97 6.34 19.88
CA SER A 58 -12.30 5.80 19.57
C SER A 58 -12.41 5.28 18.12
N LYS A 59 -11.68 5.87 17.17
CA LYS A 59 -11.74 5.53 15.73
C LYS A 59 -10.79 4.44 15.31
N VAL A 60 -9.87 3.99 16.18
CA VAL A 60 -8.87 2.96 15.85
C VAL A 60 -9.51 1.65 15.35
N ALA A 61 -10.59 1.21 15.99
CA ALA A 61 -11.27 -0.02 15.58
C ALA A 61 -11.91 0.12 14.19
N ALA A 62 -12.57 1.24 13.92
CA ALA A 62 -13.18 1.54 12.63
C ALA A 62 -12.10 1.67 11.53
N PHE A 63 -11.00 2.37 11.82
CA PHE A 63 -9.86 2.51 10.94
C PHE A 63 -9.27 1.16 10.55
N ASN A 64 -8.97 0.29 11.53
CA ASN A 64 -8.40 -1.03 11.26
C ASN A 64 -9.34 -1.92 10.44
N ALA A 65 -10.65 -1.84 10.70
CA ALA A 65 -11.65 -2.56 9.90
C ALA A 65 -11.69 -2.04 8.46
N GLY A 66 -11.80 -0.72 8.26
CA GLY A 66 -11.80 -0.10 6.94
C GLY A 66 -10.53 -0.37 6.15
N TRP A 67 -9.36 -0.29 6.82
CA TRP A 67 -8.07 -0.59 6.21
C TRP A 67 -7.97 -2.04 5.74
N LYS A 68 -8.48 -2.98 6.55
CA LYS A 68 -8.52 -4.41 6.21
C LYS A 68 -9.47 -4.67 5.04
N GLU A 69 -10.66 -4.06 5.02
CA GLU A 69 -11.60 -4.22 3.90
C GLU A 69 -11.06 -3.62 2.61
N LEU A 70 -10.39 -2.47 2.69
CA LEU A 70 -9.73 -1.88 1.53
C LEU A 70 -8.63 -2.79 0.98
N ALA A 71 -7.79 -3.37 1.86
CA ALA A 71 -6.76 -4.31 1.45
C ALA A 71 -7.36 -5.56 0.77
N LYS A 72 -8.47 -6.09 1.29
CA LYS A 72 -9.20 -7.21 0.66
C LYS A 72 -9.77 -6.83 -0.71
N TRP A 73 -10.38 -5.65 -0.83
CA TRP A 73 -10.91 -5.15 -2.09
C TRP A 73 -9.81 -5.04 -3.14
N TYR A 74 -8.68 -4.41 -2.80
CA TYR A 74 -7.54 -4.26 -3.72
C TYR A 74 -7.02 -5.62 -4.20
N LYS A 75 -6.83 -6.56 -3.27
CA LYS A 75 -6.43 -7.93 -3.59
C LYS A 75 -7.40 -8.59 -4.56
N LYS A 76 -8.71 -8.43 -4.36
CA LYS A 76 -9.74 -8.99 -5.24
C LYS A 76 -9.67 -8.41 -6.65
N GLU A 77 -9.52 -7.08 -6.78
CA GLU A 77 -9.43 -6.42 -8.09
C GLU A 77 -8.20 -6.89 -8.90
N VAL A 78 -7.10 -7.23 -8.22
CA VAL A 78 -5.85 -7.68 -8.86
C VAL A 78 -5.81 -9.20 -9.07
N ALA A 79 -6.39 -10.01 -8.16
CA ALA A 79 -6.22 -11.47 -8.12
C ALA A 79 -6.69 -12.19 -9.39
N ASP A 80 -7.82 -11.77 -9.97
CA ASP A 80 -8.45 -12.48 -11.09
C ASP A 80 -7.78 -12.17 -12.45
N ASN A 81 -6.80 -11.26 -12.48
CA ASN A 81 -6.16 -10.84 -13.71
C ASN A 81 -4.64 -11.06 -13.69
N LYS A 82 -4.19 -12.11 -14.40
CA LYS A 82 -2.76 -12.44 -14.54
C LYS A 82 -1.90 -11.28 -15.07
N LYS A 83 -2.46 -10.39 -15.90
CA LYS A 83 -1.76 -9.19 -16.38
C LYS A 83 -1.54 -8.21 -15.23
N LEU A 84 -2.59 -7.91 -14.45
CA LEU A 84 -2.49 -7.00 -13.31
C LEU A 84 -1.57 -7.54 -12.23
N ARG A 85 -1.63 -8.85 -11.94
CA ARG A 85 -0.67 -9.50 -11.02
C ARG A 85 0.77 -9.35 -11.48
N ARG A 86 1.04 -9.57 -12.77
CA ARG A 86 2.39 -9.37 -13.33
C ARG A 86 2.83 -7.91 -13.20
N GLU A 87 1.97 -6.96 -13.57
CA GLU A 87 2.25 -5.52 -13.48
C GLU A 87 2.54 -5.10 -12.03
N GLU A 88 1.80 -5.64 -11.07
CA GLU A 88 2.03 -5.38 -9.65
C GLU A 88 3.38 -5.92 -9.18
N ILE A 89 3.74 -7.14 -9.58
CA ILE A 89 5.06 -7.70 -9.29
C ILE A 89 6.17 -6.81 -9.88
N VAL A 90 6.04 -6.39 -11.14
CA VAL A 90 7.04 -5.51 -11.79
C VAL A 90 7.17 -4.18 -11.06
N TYR A 91 6.05 -3.61 -10.61
CA TYR A 91 6.04 -2.39 -9.81
C TYR A 91 6.79 -2.56 -8.49
N GLU A 92 6.48 -3.60 -7.72
CA GLU A 92 7.13 -3.83 -6.41
C GLU A 92 8.60 -4.22 -6.54
N LEU A 93 9.00 -4.93 -7.60
CA LEU A 93 10.42 -5.18 -7.90
C LEU A 93 11.18 -3.88 -8.17
N GLY A 94 10.54 -2.88 -8.78
CA GLY A 94 11.11 -1.55 -8.98
C GLY A 94 11.20 -0.75 -7.69
N ASN A 95 10.11 -0.74 -6.92
CA ASN A 95 10.00 0.02 -5.67
C ASN A 95 10.99 -0.46 -4.59
N HIS A 96 11.35 -1.75 -4.62
CA HIS A 96 12.31 -2.36 -3.69
C HIS A 96 13.69 -2.58 -4.32
N GLU A 97 14.01 -1.88 -5.42
CA GLU A 97 15.32 -1.91 -6.07
C GLU A 97 15.82 -3.31 -6.48
N ALA A 98 14.93 -4.30 -6.56
CA ALA A 98 15.26 -5.70 -6.86
C ALA A 98 15.97 -5.85 -8.22
N TRP A 99 15.72 -4.94 -9.16
CA TRP A 99 16.41 -4.89 -10.45
C TRP A 99 17.91 -4.64 -10.33
N TYR A 100 18.35 -3.92 -9.30
CA TYR A 100 19.74 -3.59 -9.04
C TYR A 100 20.39 -4.60 -8.10
N THR A 101 19.69 -4.98 -7.03
CA THR A 101 20.21 -5.88 -5.99
C THR A 101 20.18 -7.35 -6.42
N GLY A 102 19.22 -7.71 -7.28
CA GLY A 102 18.91 -9.11 -7.61
C GLY A 102 18.19 -9.86 -6.50
N ASP A 103 17.79 -9.17 -5.42
CA ASP A 103 17.08 -9.72 -4.29
C ASP A 103 15.59 -9.37 -4.36
N ILE A 104 14.72 -10.37 -4.15
CA ILE A 104 13.26 -10.21 -4.19
C ILE A 104 12.60 -10.31 -2.81
N GLU A 105 13.35 -10.48 -1.72
CA GLU A 105 12.76 -10.70 -0.38
C GLU A 105 11.88 -9.52 0.06
N ASP A 106 12.32 -8.29 -0.16
CA ASP A 106 11.53 -7.09 0.19
C ASP A 106 10.25 -7.01 -0.66
N THR A 107 10.33 -7.32 -1.96
CA THR A 107 9.17 -7.42 -2.85
C THR A 107 8.19 -8.51 -2.39
N MET A 108 8.69 -9.65 -1.92
CA MET A 108 7.86 -10.72 -1.35
C MET A 108 7.12 -10.24 -0.09
N GLY A 109 7.80 -9.47 0.75
CA GLY A 109 7.20 -8.84 1.93
C GLY A 109 6.06 -7.88 1.57
N ALA A 110 6.28 -7.02 0.57
CA ALA A 110 5.30 -6.04 0.11
C ALA A 110 4.06 -6.67 -0.55
N LEU A 111 4.28 -7.65 -1.44
CA LEU A 111 3.21 -8.38 -2.12
C LEU A 111 2.39 -9.26 -1.17
N GLY A 112 3.04 -9.79 -0.13
CA GLY A 112 2.40 -10.63 0.88
C GLY A 112 2.08 -12.06 0.40
N PRO A 113 1.30 -12.81 1.19
CA PRO A 113 1.16 -14.27 1.03
C PRO A 113 0.35 -14.70 -0.22
N ASP A 114 -0.33 -13.76 -0.88
CA ASP A 114 -1.11 -14.05 -2.09
C ASP A 114 -0.21 -14.24 -3.33
N TYR A 115 1.08 -13.96 -3.22
CA TYR A 115 2.07 -14.13 -4.28
C TYR A 115 3.08 -15.20 -3.89
N SER A 116 3.29 -16.18 -4.78
CA SER A 116 4.29 -17.21 -4.52
C SER A 116 5.69 -16.73 -4.92
N ARG A 117 6.71 -17.15 -4.17
CA ARG A 117 8.12 -16.90 -4.51
C ARG A 117 8.43 -17.29 -5.97
N LYS A 118 7.90 -18.43 -6.41
CA LYS A 118 8.07 -18.92 -7.79
C LYS A 118 7.46 -18.00 -8.84
N GLU A 119 6.29 -17.42 -8.56
CA GLU A 119 5.62 -16.46 -9.44
C GLU A 119 6.46 -15.18 -9.57
N VAL A 120 6.90 -14.61 -8.44
CA VAL A 120 7.71 -13.39 -8.41
C VAL A 120 9.05 -13.60 -9.12
N TRP A 121 9.76 -14.70 -8.82
CA TRP A 121 11.01 -15.06 -9.50
C TRP A 121 10.84 -15.24 -11.01
N LYS A 122 9.72 -15.86 -11.44
CA LYS A 122 9.45 -16.04 -12.87
C LYS A 122 9.29 -14.69 -13.56
N VAL A 123 8.58 -13.74 -12.96
CA VAL A 123 8.43 -12.39 -13.51
C VAL A 123 9.79 -11.69 -13.55
N PHE A 124 10.53 -11.70 -12.44
CA PHE A 124 11.85 -11.09 -12.33
C PHE A 124 12.81 -11.56 -13.44
N ASN A 125 12.99 -12.87 -13.60
CA ASN A 125 13.88 -13.42 -14.63
C ASN A 125 13.40 -13.07 -16.04
N SER A 126 12.10 -13.17 -16.31
CA SER A 126 11.56 -12.86 -17.64
C SER A 126 11.72 -11.39 -18.03
N GLU A 127 11.73 -10.45 -17.08
CA GLU A 127 12.00 -9.04 -17.38
C GLU A 127 13.50 -8.76 -17.52
N LYS A 128 14.33 -9.44 -16.71
CA LYS A 128 15.79 -9.35 -16.83
C LYS A 128 16.29 -9.84 -18.19
N GLU A 129 15.76 -10.97 -18.67
CA GLU A 129 16.06 -11.51 -20.01
C GLU A 129 15.72 -10.51 -21.12
N LYS A 130 14.51 -9.94 -21.11
CA LYS A 130 14.11 -8.90 -22.09
C LYS A 130 15.04 -7.69 -22.07
N GLN A 131 15.45 -7.24 -20.89
CA GLN A 131 16.38 -6.10 -20.79
C GLN A 131 17.77 -6.44 -21.32
N MET A 132 18.21 -7.70 -21.19
CA MET A 132 19.47 -8.15 -21.78
C MET A 132 19.36 -8.22 -23.30
N GLU A 133 18.26 -8.76 -23.84
CA GLU A 133 17.99 -8.82 -25.28
C GLU A 133 17.91 -7.43 -25.93
N LEU A 134 17.33 -6.44 -25.26
CA LEU A 134 17.26 -5.06 -25.76
C LEU A 134 18.63 -4.33 -25.77
N ARG A 135 19.61 -4.86 -25.02
CA ARG A 135 20.95 -4.29 -24.89
C ARG A 135 22.01 -5.04 -25.71
N GLY A 136 21.66 -6.18 -26.31
CA GLY A 136 22.52 -6.99 -27.18
C GLY A 136 22.26 -6.70 -28.65
#